data_AF-A0A7Y2P4L6-F1
#
_entry.id   AF-A0A7Y2P4L6-F1
#
_cell.length_a   1.000
_cell.length_b   1.000
_cell.length_c   1.000
_cell.angle_alpha   90.00
_cell.angle_beta   90.00
_cell.angle_gamma   90.00
#
_symmetry.space_group_name_H-M   'P 1'
#
loop_
_entity.id
_entity.type
_entity.pdbx_description
1 polymer ?
#
loop_
_entity_poly.entity_id
_entity_poly.type
_entity_poly.pdbx_seq_one_letter_code
_entity_poly.pdbx_strand_id
1 'polypeptide(L)'
;MASSIMYRLGYSEEEIDRVTFLVRNHLVMEQTAFRRNLNDPETLNNFASLFSSIEELDLLYLLTYADLSAVNAAIWTNWKSDLLAELYRKSKAMLDDKISGEELLYSSTYVIPKEISEQSAVISESHVKEHMDSIIDASYTQQFTVEEIAKHIEEIRKGTSLSVLFKNLNGFTNITIITNDFPSLLSKICCVLAVNDVNIHDAKIFTRKDGIVIDTFNVTDFRSQKHIEEHRYTKIETDIGDAISGLLQLHQEVATLKSRWRRLESKLFKRSGQVKIVFENHEKFTIIDIFSPDRLGFLYQVTGKMNELGLNIYFAKISTREDDIVDSFYVLDRNGKKISQNDEEFIKSELINAISLVF
;
A
#
# COMPACT_ATOMS: atom_id res chain seq x y z
N MET A 1 -26.41 2.81 -22.45
CA MET A 1 -25.95 3.09 -23.83
C MET A 1 -25.50 1.81 -24.55
N ALA A 2 -24.67 0.96 -23.94
CA ALA A 2 -24.26 -0.33 -24.54
C ALA A 2 -25.44 -1.26 -24.88
N SER A 3 -26.31 -1.55 -23.90
CA SER A 3 -27.49 -2.42 -24.09
C SER A 3 -28.38 -2.01 -25.28
N SER A 4 -28.74 -0.73 -25.41
CA SER A 4 -29.57 -0.23 -26.52
C SER A 4 -28.91 -0.37 -27.90
N ILE A 5 -27.58 -0.34 -27.97
CA ILE A 5 -26.85 -0.52 -29.24
C ILE A 5 -26.86 -2.00 -29.61
N MET A 6 -26.55 -2.88 -28.66
CA MET A 6 -26.50 -4.33 -28.91
C MET A 6 -27.87 -4.91 -29.26
N TYR A 7 -28.94 -4.45 -28.60
CA TYR A 7 -30.31 -4.84 -28.96
C TYR A 7 -30.64 -4.52 -30.42
N ARG A 8 -30.22 -3.34 -30.91
CA ARG A 8 -30.39 -2.94 -32.32
C ARG A 8 -29.54 -3.75 -33.30
N LEU A 9 -28.42 -4.32 -32.84
CA LEU A 9 -27.53 -5.15 -33.64
C LEU A 9 -27.97 -6.62 -33.67
N GLY A 10 -29.02 -6.99 -32.94
CA GLY A 10 -29.59 -8.34 -32.95
C GLY A 10 -28.91 -9.36 -32.03
N TYR A 11 -28.15 -8.89 -31.03
CA TYR A 11 -27.57 -9.76 -30.01
C TYR A 11 -28.64 -10.32 -29.06
N SER A 12 -28.36 -11.48 -28.47
CA SER A 12 -29.22 -12.12 -27.47
C SER A 12 -29.26 -11.34 -26.15
N GLU A 13 -30.30 -11.54 -25.34
CA GLU A 13 -30.40 -10.91 -24.02
C GLU A 13 -29.23 -11.29 -23.11
N GLU A 14 -28.77 -12.54 -23.16
CA GLU A 14 -27.62 -13.02 -22.39
C GLU A 14 -26.33 -12.26 -22.75
N GLU A 15 -26.05 -12.07 -24.05
CA GLU A 15 -24.90 -11.29 -24.51
C GLU A 15 -24.99 -9.81 -24.09
N ILE A 16 -26.20 -9.25 -24.17
CA ILE A 16 -26.46 -7.86 -23.77
C ILE A 16 -26.20 -7.65 -22.28
N ASP A 17 -26.70 -8.56 -21.44
CA ASP A 17 -26.53 -8.48 -19.99
C ASP A 17 -25.07 -8.63 -19.61
N ARG A 18 -24.38 -9.61 -20.22
CA ARG A 18 -22.95 -9.87 -19.99
C ARG A 18 -22.08 -8.66 -20.37
N VAL A 19 -22.27 -8.07 -21.54
CA VAL A 19 -21.52 -6.86 -21.94
C VAL A 19 -21.90 -5.67 -21.07
N THR A 20 -23.17 -5.54 -20.69
CA THR A 20 -23.61 -4.45 -19.79
C THR A 20 -22.96 -4.56 -18.42
N PHE A 21 -22.83 -5.77 -17.88
CA PHE A 21 -22.09 -6.04 -16.65
C PHE A 21 -20.62 -5.62 -16.77
N LEU A 22 -19.93 -6.08 -17.82
CA LEU A 22 -18.52 -5.77 -18.04
C LEU A 22 -18.29 -4.27 -18.20
N VAL A 23 -19.09 -3.58 -19.01
CA VAL A 23 -18.98 -2.13 -19.19
C VAL A 23 -19.27 -1.37 -17.89
N ARG A 24 -20.21 -1.84 -17.06
CA ARG A 24 -20.49 -1.22 -15.76
C ARG A 24 -19.30 -1.36 -14.80
N ASN A 25 -18.63 -2.52 -14.82
CA ASN A 25 -17.62 -2.90 -13.83
C ASN A 25 -16.17 -2.81 -14.34
N HIS A 26 -15.94 -2.34 -15.58
CA HIS A 26 -14.62 -2.40 -16.24
C HIS A 26 -13.45 -1.79 -15.45
N LEU A 27 -13.70 -0.80 -14.57
CA LEU A 27 -12.66 -0.21 -13.71
C LEU A 27 -12.52 -0.88 -12.35
N VAL A 28 -13.48 -1.69 -11.92
CA VAL A 28 -13.56 -2.17 -10.54
C VAL A 28 -12.38 -3.06 -10.20
N MET A 29 -11.97 -3.93 -11.14
CA MET A 29 -10.83 -4.82 -10.91
C MET A 29 -9.51 -4.05 -10.80
N GLU A 30 -9.26 -3.11 -11.71
CA GLU A 30 -8.10 -2.21 -11.64
C GLU A 30 -8.08 -1.42 -10.32
N GLN A 31 -9.20 -0.78 -9.98
CA GLN A 31 -9.31 0.07 -8.79
C GLN A 31 -9.11 -0.74 -7.51
N THR A 32 -9.70 -1.93 -7.43
CA THR A 32 -9.54 -2.81 -6.27
C THR A 32 -8.09 -3.28 -6.14
N ALA A 33 -7.53 -3.84 -7.22
CA ALA A 33 -6.17 -4.39 -7.23
C ALA A 33 -5.12 -3.32 -6.87
N PHE A 34 -5.31 -2.08 -7.33
CA PHE A 34 -4.29 -1.04 -7.22
C PHE A 34 -4.50 -0.06 -6.07
N ARG A 35 -5.67 -0.02 -5.42
CA ARG A 35 -5.97 0.96 -4.36
C ARG A 35 -6.38 0.35 -3.03
N ARG A 36 -6.68 -0.95 -2.99
CA ARG A 36 -7.19 -1.61 -1.78
C ARG A 36 -6.21 -2.64 -1.25
N ASN A 37 -6.39 -3.00 0.02
CA ASN A 37 -5.59 -4.03 0.66
C ASN A 37 -6.13 -5.41 0.24
N LEU A 38 -5.35 -6.16 -0.56
CA LEU A 38 -5.75 -7.50 -1.00
C LEU A 38 -5.66 -8.57 0.10
N ASN A 39 -5.17 -8.20 1.29
CA ASN A 39 -5.14 -9.02 2.49
C ASN A 39 -6.14 -8.49 3.53
N ASP A 40 -7.18 -7.78 3.10
CA ASP A 40 -8.31 -7.39 3.93
C ASP A 40 -9.56 -8.19 3.52
N PRO A 41 -10.20 -8.94 4.45
CA PRO A 41 -11.41 -9.70 4.16
C PRO A 41 -12.54 -8.87 3.57
N GLU A 42 -12.78 -7.66 4.08
CA GLU A 42 -13.86 -6.78 3.61
C GLU A 42 -13.66 -6.40 2.14
N THR A 43 -12.43 -6.03 1.76
CA THR A 43 -12.04 -5.76 0.37
C THR A 43 -12.34 -6.97 -0.53
N LEU A 44 -11.92 -8.17 -0.13
CA LEU A 44 -12.13 -9.38 -0.92
C LEU A 44 -13.62 -9.74 -1.04
N ASN A 45 -14.37 -9.68 0.06
CA ASN A 45 -15.80 -9.96 0.10
C ASN A 45 -16.58 -8.99 -0.78
N ASN A 46 -16.31 -7.69 -0.66
CA ASN A 46 -16.97 -6.65 -1.46
C ASN A 46 -16.72 -6.88 -2.95
N PHE A 47 -15.49 -7.20 -3.36
CA PHE A 47 -15.17 -7.48 -4.76
C PHE A 47 -15.80 -8.78 -5.26
N ALA A 48 -15.64 -9.89 -4.53
CA ALA A 48 -16.17 -11.19 -4.94
C ALA A 48 -17.71 -11.19 -5.05
N SER A 49 -18.40 -10.42 -4.21
CA SER A 49 -19.86 -10.31 -4.21
C SER A 49 -20.45 -9.73 -5.51
N LEU A 50 -19.63 -9.08 -6.35
CA LEU A 50 -20.06 -8.52 -7.62
C LEU A 50 -20.32 -9.59 -8.69
N PHE A 51 -19.78 -10.79 -8.52
CA PHE A 51 -19.81 -11.83 -9.54
C PHE A 51 -20.81 -12.91 -9.16
N SER A 52 -21.69 -13.24 -10.11
CA SER A 52 -22.62 -14.36 -9.98
C SER A 52 -22.04 -15.65 -10.52
N SER A 53 -20.95 -15.58 -11.29
CA SER A 53 -20.23 -16.73 -11.81
C SER A 53 -18.72 -16.46 -12.00
N ILE A 54 -17.94 -17.53 -12.06
CA ILE A 54 -16.50 -17.45 -12.37
C ILE A 54 -16.25 -16.93 -13.79
N GLU A 55 -17.17 -17.21 -14.72
CA GLU A 55 -17.06 -16.73 -16.09
C GLU A 55 -17.08 -15.19 -16.15
N GLU A 56 -17.90 -14.52 -15.32
CA GLU A 56 -17.90 -13.06 -15.23
C GLU A 56 -16.58 -12.50 -14.68
N LEU A 57 -15.98 -13.18 -13.69
CA LEU A 57 -14.68 -12.82 -13.14
C LEU A 57 -13.57 -13.00 -14.20
N ASP A 58 -13.58 -14.13 -14.92
CA ASP A 58 -12.63 -14.42 -15.99
C ASP A 58 -12.70 -13.37 -17.10
N LEU A 59 -13.91 -13.00 -17.52
CA LEU A 59 -14.12 -11.98 -18.55
C LEU A 59 -13.69 -10.59 -18.09
N LEU A 60 -13.98 -10.20 -16.84
CA LEU A 60 -13.54 -8.91 -16.31
C LEU A 60 -12.01 -8.85 -16.18
N TYR A 61 -11.37 -9.94 -15.77
CA TYR A 61 -9.91 -10.03 -15.72
C TYR A 61 -9.27 -9.87 -17.10
N LEU A 62 -9.78 -10.58 -18.10
CA LEU A 62 -9.30 -10.46 -19.48
C LEU A 62 -9.54 -9.07 -20.07
N LEU A 63 -10.71 -8.48 -19.81
CA LEU A 63 -11.02 -7.11 -20.24
C LEU A 63 -10.06 -6.10 -19.59
N THR A 64 -9.82 -6.22 -18.29
CA THR A 64 -8.91 -5.34 -17.54
C THR A 64 -7.47 -5.47 -18.05
N TYR A 65 -7.01 -6.71 -18.30
CA TYR A 65 -5.71 -6.96 -18.91
C TYR A 65 -5.60 -6.34 -20.31
N ALA A 66 -6.61 -6.54 -21.16
CA ALA A 66 -6.63 -5.99 -22.50
C ALA A 66 -6.61 -4.45 -22.49
N ASP A 67 -7.36 -3.82 -21.58
CA ASP A 67 -7.38 -2.38 -21.42
C ASP A 67 -6.01 -1.85 -20.98
N LEU A 68 -5.49 -2.34 -19.85
CA LEU A 68 -4.22 -1.85 -19.29
C LEU A 68 -3.00 -2.14 -20.17
N SER A 69 -2.98 -3.27 -20.89
CA SER A 69 -1.89 -3.62 -21.80
C SER A 69 -1.92 -2.81 -23.11
N ALA A 70 -3.08 -2.27 -23.51
CA ALA A 70 -3.23 -1.51 -24.75
C ALA A 70 -2.85 -0.03 -24.62
N VAL A 71 -2.83 0.55 -23.41
CA VAL A 71 -2.60 2.00 -23.22
C VAL A 71 -1.12 2.38 -23.39
N ASN A 72 -0.22 1.81 -22.56
CA ASN A 72 1.22 2.10 -22.61
C ASN A 72 2.02 1.03 -21.85
N ALA A 73 3.15 0.59 -22.42
CA ALA A 73 4.08 -0.35 -21.76
C ALA A 73 4.66 0.19 -20.44
N ALA A 74 4.67 1.50 -20.22
CA ALA A 74 5.07 2.11 -18.95
C ALA A 74 4.01 1.95 -17.84
N ILE A 75 2.74 1.73 -18.20
CA ILE A 75 1.64 1.55 -17.25
C ILE A 75 1.59 0.09 -16.81
N TRP A 76 1.73 -0.84 -17.76
CA TRP A 76 1.75 -2.27 -17.48
C TRP A 76 3.12 -2.74 -16.98
N THR A 77 3.30 -2.67 -15.67
CA THR A 77 4.48 -3.18 -14.98
C THR A 77 4.25 -4.61 -14.48
N ASN A 78 5.34 -5.35 -14.24
CA ASN A 78 5.25 -6.68 -13.62
C ASN A 78 4.45 -6.66 -12.32
N TRP A 79 4.58 -5.59 -11.53
CA TRP A 79 3.86 -5.47 -10.27
C TRP A 79 2.35 -5.28 -10.41
N LYS A 80 1.90 -4.49 -11.40
CA LYS A 80 0.46 -4.34 -11.67
C LYS A 80 -0.12 -5.66 -12.15
N SER A 81 0.64 -6.39 -12.96
CA SER A 81 0.28 -7.75 -13.35
C SER A 81 0.15 -8.68 -12.13
N ASP A 82 1.11 -8.63 -11.20
CA ASP A 82 1.10 -9.48 -10.00
C ASP A 82 -0.09 -9.17 -9.09
N LEU A 83 -0.42 -7.89 -8.86
CA LEU A 83 -1.58 -7.50 -8.04
C LEU A 83 -2.92 -7.92 -8.68
N LEU A 84 -3.06 -7.74 -9.99
CA LEU A 84 -4.26 -8.20 -10.70
C LEU A 84 -4.40 -9.72 -10.63
N ALA A 85 -3.30 -10.45 -10.84
CA ALA A 85 -3.28 -11.90 -10.74
C ALA A 85 -3.58 -12.37 -9.31
N GLU A 86 -3.08 -11.66 -8.29
CA GLU A 86 -3.36 -11.96 -6.89
C GLU A 86 -4.86 -11.79 -6.57
N LEU A 87 -5.44 -10.63 -6.91
CA LEU A 87 -6.87 -10.37 -6.70
C LEU A 87 -7.73 -11.42 -7.43
N TYR A 88 -7.39 -11.72 -8.70
CA TYR A 88 -8.08 -12.74 -9.49
C TYR A 88 -8.04 -14.11 -8.81
N ARG A 89 -6.85 -14.59 -8.41
CA ARG A 89 -6.68 -15.91 -7.79
C ARG A 89 -7.44 -16.03 -6.47
N LYS A 90 -7.36 -15.01 -5.60
CA LYS A 90 -8.08 -14.98 -4.32
C LYS A 90 -9.59 -15.01 -4.54
N SER A 91 -10.09 -14.14 -5.42
CA SER A 91 -11.53 -14.06 -5.73
C SER A 91 -12.06 -15.33 -6.37
N LYS A 92 -11.27 -15.95 -7.27
CA LYS A 92 -11.63 -17.22 -7.88
C LYS A 92 -11.75 -18.34 -6.86
N ALA A 93 -10.77 -18.47 -5.96
CA ALA A 93 -10.82 -19.45 -4.87
C ALA A 93 -12.06 -19.26 -3.98
N MET A 94 -12.38 -18.00 -3.63
CA MET A 94 -13.61 -17.69 -2.87
C MET A 94 -14.89 -18.12 -3.59
N LEU A 95 -14.98 -17.89 -4.90
CA LEU A 95 -16.15 -18.28 -5.70
C LEU A 95 -16.25 -19.80 -5.92
N ASP A 96 -15.12 -20.47 -6.19
CA ASP A 96 -15.04 -21.92 -6.38
C ASP A 96 -15.42 -22.67 -5.09
N ASP A 97 -14.79 -22.31 -3.98
CA ASP A 97 -14.97 -22.99 -2.69
C ASP A 97 -16.19 -22.46 -1.90
N LYS A 98 -16.82 -21.38 -2.39
CA LYS A 98 -17.93 -20.66 -1.74
C LYS A 98 -17.62 -20.25 -0.31
N ILE A 99 -16.42 -19.72 -0.12
CA ILE A 99 -15.90 -19.26 1.16
C ILE A 99 -15.81 -17.74 1.20
N SER A 100 -15.91 -17.20 2.41
CA SER A 100 -15.67 -15.80 2.71
C SER A 100 -14.18 -15.43 2.63
N GLY A 101 -13.88 -14.14 2.51
CA GLY A 101 -12.52 -13.62 2.58
C GLY A 101 -11.86 -13.93 3.92
N GLU A 102 -12.64 -13.93 5.01
CA GLU A 102 -12.22 -14.37 6.33
C GLU A 102 -11.78 -15.82 6.27
N GLU A 103 -12.61 -16.75 5.79
CA GLU A 103 -12.26 -18.17 5.71
C GLU A 103 -11.05 -18.43 4.82
N LEU A 104 -10.97 -17.74 3.66
CA LEU A 104 -9.80 -17.80 2.77
C LEU A 104 -8.52 -17.42 3.55
N LEU A 105 -8.57 -16.30 4.29
CA LEU A 105 -7.43 -15.77 5.04
C LEU A 105 -7.20 -16.44 6.40
N TYR A 106 -8.19 -17.13 6.97
CA TYR A 106 -8.08 -17.92 8.21
C TYR A 106 -7.54 -19.32 7.96
N SER A 107 -7.85 -19.93 6.81
CA SER A 107 -7.32 -21.24 6.44
C SER A 107 -5.79 -21.26 6.34
N SER A 108 -5.17 -20.13 6.04
CA SER A 108 -3.71 -19.91 6.09
C SER A 108 -3.18 -19.54 7.49
N THR A 109 -4.05 -19.28 8.47
CA THR A 109 -3.67 -18.77 9.80
C THR A 109 -3.43 -19.88 10.86
N TYR A 110 -4.01 -21.07 10.69
CA TYR A 110 -4.03 -22.09 11.75
C TYR A 110 -2.76 -22.95 11.90
N VAL A 111 -1.77 -22.83 11.00
CA VAL A 111 -0.51 -23.61 11.03
C VAL A 111 0.74 -22.75 11.30
N ILE A 112 0.53 -21.49 11.68
CA ILE A 112 1.59 -20.47 11.69
C ILE A 112 2.74 -20.72 12.71
N PRO A 113 2.51 -21.03 14.00
CA PRO A 113 3.60 -20.99 14.98
C PRO A 113 4.72 -22.00 14.71
N LYS A 114 4.35 -23.23 14.35
CA LYS A 114 5.30 -24.29 14.06
C LYS A 114 6.05 -24.01 12.76
N GLU A 115 5.32 -23.73 11.67
CA GLU A 115 5.91 -23.48 10.35
C GLU A 115 6.86 -22.27 10.36
N ILE A 116 6.49 -21.18 11.04
CA ILE A 116 7.37 -20.01 11.22
C ILE A 116 8.61 -20.41 12.01
N SER A 117 8.46 -21.12 13.13
CA SER A 117 9.60 -21.49 13.95
C SER A 117 10.58 -22.41 13.21
N GLU A 118 10.10 -23.23 12.28
CA GLU A 118 10.93 -24.09 11.44
C GLU A 118 11.76 -23.31 10.40
N GLN A 119 11.40 -22.05 10.09
CA GLN A 119 12.17 -21.19 9.18
C GLN A 119 13.45 -20.62 9.81
N SER A 120 13.65 -20.79 11.12
CA SER A 120 14.79 -20.19 11.82
C SER A 120 15.32 -21.09 12.93
N ALA A 121 16.63 -21.28 12.95
CA ALA A 121 17.31 -22.07 13.98
C ALA A 121 17.37 -21.38 15.35
N VAL A 122 17.03 -20.09 15.44
CA VAL A 122 17.20 -19.28 16.67
C VAL A 122 15.90 -18.89 17.35
N ILE A 123 14.76 -19.04 16.67
CA ILE A 123 13.43 -18.78 17.24
C ILE A 123 12.76 -20.11 17.62
N SER A 124 11.72 -20.02 18.46
CA SER A 124 10.91 -21.18 18.87
C SER A 124 9.45 -20.81 18.80
N GLU A 125 8.55 -21.80 18.84
CA GLU A 125 7.10 -21.56 18.83
C GLU A 125 6.63 -20.57 19.92
N SER A 126 7.29 -20.57 21.09
CA SER A 126 6.99 -19.61 22.15
C SER A 126 7.29 -18.17 21.75
N HIS A 127 8.40 -17.94 21.03
CA HIS A 127 8.75 -16.61 20.51
C HIS A 127 7.78 -16.18 19.41
N VAL A 128 7.34 -17.11 18.56
CA VAL A 128 6.33 -16.82 17.54
C VAL A 128 5.02 -16.41 18.21
N LYS A 129 4.57 -17.16 19.22
CA LYS A 129 3.36 -16.84 19.96
C LYS A 129 3.44 -15.47 20.65
N GLU A 130 4.54 -15.18 21.34
CA GLU A 130 4.77 -13.87 21.97
C GLU A 130 4.70 -12.73 20.94
N HIS A 131 5.33 -12.92 19.77
CA HIS A 131 5.26 -11.96 18.68
C HIS A 131 3.83 -11.76 18.19
N MET A 132 3.09 -12.84 17.91
CA MET A 132 1.68 -12.75 17.49
C MET A 132 0.80 -12.07 18.54
N ASP A 133 0.95 -12.41 19.81
CA ASP A 133 0.17 -11.83 20.92
C ASP A 133 0.48 -10.32 21.10
N SER A 134 1.68 -9.89 20.71
CA SER A 134 2.11 -8.48 20.75
C SER A 134 1.63 -7.65 19.56
N ILE A 135 1.32 -8.27 18.42
CA ILE A 135 0.83 -7.54 17.24
C ILE A 135 -0.57 -6.99 17.53
N ILE A 136 -0.78 -5.70 17.25
CA ILE A 136 -2.07 -5.04 17.46
C ILE A 136 -3.07 -5.42 16.35
N ASP A 137 -2.59 -5.51 15.11
CA ASP A 137 -3.43 -5.80 13.95
C ASP A 137 -3.28 -7.24 13.46
N ALA A 138 -4.36 -8.02 13.56
CA ALA A 138 -4.42 -9.40 13.11
C ALA A 138 -4.13 -9.57 11.60
N SER A 139 -4.24 -8.52 10.78
CA SER A 139 -3.89 -8.59 9.36
C SER A 139 -2.40 -8.80 9.10
N TYR A 140 -1.54 -8.66 10.11
CA TYR A 140 -0.09 -8.86 9.99
C TYR A 140 0.27 -10.21 9.38
N THR A 141 -0.34 -11.30 9.87
CA THR A 141 -0.04 -12.66 9.39
C THR A 141 -0.44 -12.89 7.94
N GLN A 142 -1.41 -12.12 7.45
CA GLN A 142 -1.90 -12.20 6.08
C GLN A 142 -1.03 -11.38 5.12
N GLN A 143 -0.25 -10.43 5.64
CA GLN A 143 0.56 -9.51 4.83
C GLN A 143 2.02 -9.94 4.67
N PHE A 144 2.50 -10.93 5.43
CA PHE A 144 3.89 -11.40 5.41
C PHE A 144 3.98 -12.91 5.25
N THR A 145 5.02 -13.38 4.56
CA THR A 145 5.27 -14.82 4.46
C THR A 145 5.81 -15.39 5.78
N VAL A 146 5.75 -16.71 5.96
CA VAL A 146 6.28 -17.36 7.17
C VAL A 146 7.77 -17.07 7.39
N GLU A 147 8.55 -16.98 6.30
CA GLU A 147 9.98 -16.63 6.34
C GLU A 147 10.20 -15.17 6.75
N GLU A 148 9.36 -14.26 6.25
CA GLU A 148 9.41 -12.84 6.60
C GLU A 148 9.08 -12.64 8.08
N ILE A 149 8.04 -13.30 8.56
CA ILE A 149 7.67 -13.21 9.98
C ILE A 149 8.77 -13.81 10.87
N ALA A 150 9.34 -14.96 10.51
CA ALA A 150 10.48 -15.54 11.23
C ALA A 150 11.64 -14.54 11.29
N LYS A 151 11.96 -13.90 10.17
CA LYS A 151 13.02 -12.88 10.09
C LYS A 151 12.72 -11.67 10.96
N HIS A 152 11.48 -11.19 11.01
CA HIS A 152 11.10 -10.09 11.91
C HIS A 152 11.33 -10.46 13.37
N ILE A 153 10.94 -11.67 13.78
CA ILE A 153 11.16 -12.16 15.15
C ILE A 153 12.66 -12.25 15.46
N GLU A 154 13.48 -12.75 14.54
CA GLU A 154 14.94 -12.78 14.72
C GLU A 154 15.52 -11.39 14.98
N GLU A 155 15.20 -10.42 14.13
CA GLU A 155 15.74 -9.06 14.24
C GLU A 155 15.30 -8.38 15.53
N ILE A 156 14.03 -8.51 15.91
CA ILE A 156 13.51 -8.00 17.18
C ILE A 156 14.29 -8.58 18.36
N ARG A 157 14.58 -9.89 18.33
CA ARG A 157 15.28 -10.57 19.42
C ARG A 157 16.76 -10.24 19.52
N LYS A 158 17.38 -9.67 18.49
CA LYS A 158 18.75 -9.13 18.61
C LYS A 158 18.80 -7.94 19.57
N GLY A 159 17.67 -7.27 19.80
CA GLY A 159 17.59 -6.10 20.70
C GLY A 159 18.33 -4.87 20.16
N THR A 160 18.56 -4.79 18.85
CA THR A 160 19.13 -3.59 18.23
C THR A 160 18.10 -2.47 18.20
N SER A 161 18.55 -1.21 18.28
CA SER A 161 17.66 -0.04 18.22
C SER A 161 17.05 0.17 16.83
N LEU A 162 17.73 -0.34 15.80
CA LEU A 162 17.31 -0.30 14.40
C LEU A 162 17.78 -1.59 13.73
N SER A 163 16.91 -2.17 12.89
CA SER A 163 17.28 -3.16 11.88
C SER A 163 16.65 -2.74 10.56
N VAL A 164 17.44 -2.72 9.48
CA VAL A 164 16.96 -2.44 8.13
C VAL A 164 17.29 -3.63 7.24
N LEU A 165 16.25 -4.29 6.74
CA LEU A 165 16.35 -5.46 5.89
C LEU A 165 16.03 -5.08 4.45
N PHE A 166 16.86 -5.54 3.52
CA PHE A 166 16.64 -5.37 2.08
C PHE A 166 16.45 -6.72 1.41
N LYS A 167 15.39 -6.85 0.61
CA LYS A 167 15.09 -8.07 -0.17
C LYS A 167 14.67 -7.68 -1.57
N ASN A 168 15.35 -8.19 -2.59
CA ASN A 168 14.91 -7.99 -3.96
C ASN A 168 13.73 -8.91 -4.26
N LEU A 169 12.64 -8.33 -4.72
CA LEU A 169 11.43 -9.00 -5.20
C LEU A 169 11.26 -8.71 -6.70
N ASN A 170 10.36 -9.42 -7.38
CA ASN A 170 10.12 -9.20 -8.81
C ASN A 170 9.72 -7.74 -9.09
N GLY A 171 10.67 -6.95 -9.61
CA GLY A 171 10.46 -5.54 -9.96
C GLY A 171 10.69 -4.52 -8.83
N PHE A 172 10.98 -4.95 -7.60
CA PHE A 172 11.14 -4.04 -6.44
C PHE A 172 12.31 -4.42 -5.54
N THR A 173 12.74 -3.45 -4.74
CA THR A 173 13.43 -3.72 -3.48
C THR A 173 12.41 -3.58 -2.36
N ASN A 174 12.25 -4.61 -1.54
CA ASN A 174 11.52 -4.53 -0.29
C ASN A 174 12.47 -4.04 0.81
N ILE A 175 12.09 -2.99 1.52
CA ILE A 175 12.82 -2.43 2.66
C ILE A 175 11.95 -2.63 3.89
N THR A 176 12.41 -3.41 4.86
CA THR A 176 11.75 -3.58 6.16
C THR A 176 12.57 -2.90 7.24
N ILE A 177 11.91 -2.04 8.01
CA ILE A 177 12.50 -1.24 9.08
C ILE A 177 11.87 -1.68 10.40
N ILE A 178 12.72 -2.13 11.32
CA ILE A 178 12.32 -2.56 12.66
C ILE A 178 12.99 -1.65 13.68
N THR A 179 12.20 -0.94 14.47
CA THR A 179 12.69 0.02 15.47
C THR A 179 11.66 0.25 16.58
N ASN A 180 11.99 1.05 17.60
CA ASN A 180 11.00 1.50 18.58
C ASN A 180 10.23 2.70 18.03
N ASP A 181 8.95 2.76 18.32
CA ASP A 181 8.09 3.88 17.92
C ASP A 181 8.53 5.18 18.61
N PHE A 182 8.41 6.28 17.87
CA PHE A 182 8.62 7.63 18.38
C PHE A 182 7.89 8.63 17.49
N PRO A 183 7.70 9.88 17.94
CA PRO A 183 6.89 10.85 17.22
C PRO A 183 7.29 11.05 15.76
N SER A 184 6.31 10.90 14.87
CA SER A 184 6.45 11.10 13.41
C SER A 184 7.41 10.12 12.70
N LEU A 185 7.66 8.93 13.26
CA LEU A 185 8.56 7.92 12.69
C LEU A 185 8.31 7.68 11.20
N LEU A 186 7.08 7.32 10.82
CA LEU A 186 6.73 7.03 9.42
C LEU A 186 7.06 8.21 8.48
N SER A 187 6.72 9.43 8.89
CA SER A 187 7.04 10.63 8.11
C SER A 187 8.55 10.81 7.93
N LYS A 188 9.35 10.60 8.99
CA LYS A 188 10.82 10.66 8.88
C LYS A 188 11.38 9.58 7.96
N ILE A 189 10.86 8.35 8.02
CA ILE A 189 11.24 7.27 7.09
C ILE A 189 10.94 7.69 5.65
N CYS A 190 9.70 8.12 5.37
CA CYS A 190 9.32 8.58 4.04
C CYS A 190 10.21 9.74 3.55
N CYS A 191 10.62 10.64 4.45
CA CYS A 191 11.57 11.69 4.14
C CYS A 191 12.92 11.11 3.70
N VAL A 192 13.53 10.23 4.51
CA VAL A 192 14.84 9.61 4.21
C VAL A 192 14.83 8.87 2.89
N LEU A 193 13.78 8.10 2.62
CA LEU A 193 13.61 7.39 1.36
C LEU A 193 13.54 8.39 0.19
N ALA A 194 12.76 9.47 0.31
CA ALA A 194 12.69 10.50 -0.72
C ALA A 194 14.04 11.24 -0.93
N VAL A 195 14.82 11.48 0.14
CA VAL A 195 16.19 12.07 0.05
C VAL A 195 17.10 11.20 -0.81
N ASN A 196 16.93 9.89 -0.67
CA ASN A 196 17.67 8.88 -1.37
C ASN A 196 17.01 8.52 -2.71
N ASP A 197 16.25 9.41 -3.37
CA ASP A 197 15.64 9.12 -4.68
C ASP A 197 14.88 7.77 -4.72
N VAL A 198 14.33 7.33 -3.59
CA VAL A 198 13.57 6.07 -3.46
C VAL A 198 12.10 6.39 -3.66
N ASN A 199 11.48 5.71 -4.63
CA ASN A 199 10.05 5.79 -4.89
C ASN A 199 9.33 4.65 -4.17
N ILE A 200 8.30 4.96 -3.39
CA ILE A 200 7.53 3.98 -2.61
C ILE A 200 6.27 3.63 -3.40
N HIS A 201 5.94 2.34 -3.50
CA HIS A 201 4.75 1.82 -4.19
C HIS A 201 3.74 1.16 -3.25
N ASP A 202 4.19 0.70 -2.09
CA ASP A 202 3.36 0.02 -1.10
C ASP A 202 4.01 0.17 0.26
N ALA A 203 3.23 0.42 1.31
CA ALA A 203 3.71 0.49 2.67
C ALA A 203 2.78 -0.25 3.63
N LYS A 204 3.37 -1.17 4.39
CA LYS A 204 2.72 -1.96 5.42
C LYS A 204 3.26 -1.52 6.77
N ILE A 205 2.39 -0.96 7.62
CA ILE A 205 2.80 -0.26 8.84
C ILE A 205 2.23 -0.99 10.05
N PHE A 206 3.10 -1.60 10.84
CA PHE A 206 2.67 -2.38 11.99
C PHE A 206 3.38 -1.94 13.26
N THR A 207 2.60 -1.71 14.31
CA THR A 207 3.12 -1.43 15.65
C THR A 207 2.65 -2.50 16.62
N ARG A 208 3.58 -3.06 17.38
CA ARG A 208 3.33 -4.00 18.47
C ARG A 208 2.93 -3.24 19.74
N LYS A 209 2.26 -3.93 20.67
CA LYS A 209 1.83 -3.42 21.98
C LYS A 209 2.98 -2.93 22.86
N ASP A 210 4.19 -3.44 22.64
CA ASP A 210 5.41 -3.05 23.33
C ASP A 210 6.16 -1.88 22.66
N GLY A 211 5.56 -1.26 21.63
CA GLY A 211 6.10 -0.10 20.95
C GLY A 211 7.10 -0.41 19.83
N ILE A 212 7.28 -1.69 19.46
CA ILE A 212 8.12 -2.05 18.31
C ILE A 212 7.34 -1.84 17.02
N VAL A 213 7.95 -1.13 16.08
CA VAL A 213 7.43 -0.86 14.74
C VAL A 213 8.09 -1.78 13.73
N ILE A 214 7.30 -2.28 12.78
CA ILE A 214 7.70 -3.14 11.67
C ILE A 214 7.08 -2.53 10.41
N ASP A 215 7.83 -1.64 9.78
CA ASP A 215 7.39 -0.93 8.59
C ASP A 215 8.06 -1.52 7.36
N THR A 216 7.27 -1.99 6.40
CA THR A 216 7.77 -2.61 5.18
C THR A 216 7.31 -1.80 3.97
N PHE A 217 8.26 -1.46 3.11
CA PHE A 217 8.06 -0.67 1.90
C PHE A 217 8.48 -1.45 0.66
N ASN A 218 7.61 -1.54 -0.35
CA ASN A 218 8.04 -1.94 -1.68
C ASN A 218 8.45 -0.71 -2.46
N VAL A 219 9.70 -0.68 -2.92
CA VAL A 219 10.31 0.51 -3.50
C VAL A 219 11.03 0.25 -4.81
N THR A 220 11.19 1.30 -5.60
CA THR A 220 12.10 1.36 -6.75
C THR A 220 12.99 2.59 -6.67
N ASP A 221 14.07 2.59 -7.43
CA ASP A 221 14.83 3.80 -7.70
C ASP A 221 13.99 4.73 -8.57
N PHE A 222 13.85 5.99 -8.16
CA PHE A 222 13.00 6.97 -8.84
C PHE A 222 13.44 7.25 -10.29
N ARG A 223 14.73 7.17 -10.58
CA ARG A 223 15.26 7.55 -11.91
C ARG A 223 15.17 6.40 -12.90
N SER A 224 15.55 5.22 -12.47
CA SER A 224 15.63 4.02 -13.31
C SER A 224 14.35 3.20 -13.30
N GLN A 225 13.46 3.41 -12.32
CA GLN A 225 12.23 2.63 -12.10
C GLN A 225 12.50 1.13 -11.91
N LYS A 226 13.69 0.79 -11.38
CA LYS A 226 14.15 -0.58 -11.09
C LYS A 226 14.46 -0.75 -9.60
N HIS A 227 14.93 -1.94 -9.21
CA HIS A 227 15.43 -2.18 -7.86
C HIS A 227 16.49 -1.16 -7.44
N ILE A 228 16.57 -0.89 -6.14
CA ILE A 228 17.63 -0.08 -5.56
C ILE A 228 18.95 -0.83 -5.68
N GLU A 229 19.98 -0.17 -6.22
CA GLU A 229 21.31 -0.77 -6.33
C GLU A 229 21.91 -1.05 -4.94
N GLU A 230 22.46 -2.25 -4.73
CA GLU A 230 22.88 -2.73 -3.40
C GLU A 230 23.91 -1.83 -2.70
N HIS A 231 24.77 -1.14 -3.45
CA HIS A 231 25.76 -0.20 -2.88
C HIS A 231 25.10 0.98 -2.14
N ARG A 232 23.81 1.22 -2.36
CA ARG A 232 23.03 2.29 -1.73
C ARG A 232 22.41 1.86 -0.40
N TYR A 233 22.32 0.56 -0.13
CA TYR A 233 21.65 0.02 1.07
C TYR A 233 22.27 0.56 2.35
N THR A 234 23.60 0.51 2.48
CA THR A 234 24.32 1.04 3.65
C THR A 234 24.07 2.53 3.86
N LYS A 235 23.96 3.31 2.77
CA LYS A 235 23.65 4.74 2.88
C LYS A 235 22.22 4.97 3.37
N ILE A 236 21.24 4.26 2.81
CA ILE A 236 19.84 4.36 3.23
C ILE A 236 19.70 3.97 4.71
N GLU A 237 20.31 2.86 5.12
CA GLU A 237 20.33 2.41 6.51
C GLU A 237 20.95 3.44 7.46
N THR A 238 22.08 4.04 7.08
CA THR A 238 22.74 5.10 7.86
C THR A 238 21.84 6.33 8.00
N ASP A 239 21.27 6.81 6.89
CA ASP A 239 20.40 7.99 6.88
C ASP A 239 19.11 7.74 7.72
N ILE A 240 18.58 6.51 7.71
CA ILE A 240 17.46 6.12 8.59
C ILE A 240 17.90 6.18 10.06
N GLY A 241 19.06 5.62 10.39
CA GLY A 241 19.61 5.65 11.75
C GLY A 241 19.84 7.07 12.28
N ASP A 242 20.36 7.96 11.43
CA ASP A 242 20.58 9.36 11.77
C ASP A 242 19.24 10.10 11.98
N ALA A 243 18.22 9.82 11.16
CA ALA A 243 16.89 10.43 11.29
C ALA A 243 16.16 9.95 12.56
N ILE A 244 16.34 8.68 12.94
CA ILE A 244 15.77 8.09 14.15
C ILE A 244 16.45 8.62 15.41
N SER A 245 17.78 8.70 15.40
CA SER A 245 18.58 9.19 16.55
C SER A 245 18.47 10.71 16.77
N GLY A 246 17.84 11.44 15.84
CA GLY A 246 17.74 12.91 15.88
C GLY A 246 19.05 13.61 15.53
N LEU A 247 20.07 12.87 15.08
CA LEU A 247 21.34 13.40 14.59
C LEU A 247 21.19 14.07 13.22
N LEU A 248 20.23 13.60 12.43
CA LEU A 248 19.85 14.26 11.19
C LEU A 248 19.11 15.56 11.55
N GLN A 249 19.76 16.70 11.32
CA GLN A 249 19.07 18.00 11.31
C GLN A 249 18.16 18.05 10.08
N LEU A 250 17.03 17.35 10.15
CA LEU A 250 16.03 17.24 9.08
C LEU A 250 15.70 18.60 8.48
N HIS A 251 15.72 19.68 9.27
CA HIS A 251 15.47 21.03 8.76
C HIS A 251 16.44 21.50 7.66
N GLN A 252 17.75 21.21 7.74
CA GLN A 252 18.73 21.67 6.74
C GLN A 252 18.73 20.80 5.48
N GLU A 253 18.63 19.48 5.65
CA GLU A 253 18.56 18.55 4.52
C GLU A 253 17.22 18.64 3.80
N VAL A 254 16.09 18.74 4.51
CA VAL A 254 14.76 18.99 3.92
C VAL A 254 14.73 20.33 3.19
N ALA A 255 15.39 21.38 3.69
CA ALA A 255 15.48 22.66 2.96
C ALA A 255 16.31 22.52 1.67
N THR A 256 17.43 21.79 1.74
CA THR A 256 18.29 21.52 0.58
C THR A 256 17.57 20.64 -0.44
N LEU A 257 16.78 19.67 0.03
CA LEU A 257 15.92 18.79 -0.77
C LEU A 257 14.78 19.56 -1.42
N LYS A 258 14.04 20.37 -0.65
CA LYS A 258 13.05 21.30 -1.20
C LYS A 258 13.65 22.16 -2.33
N SER A 259 14.89 22.63 -2.19
CA SER A 259 15.57 23.39 -3.24
C SER A 259 15.99 22.57 -4.48
N ARG A 260 16.35 21.29 -4.30
CA ARG A 260 16.71 20.36 -5.37
C ARG A 260 15.46 19.86 -6.10
N TRP A 261 14.43 19.49 -5.35
CA TRP A 261 13.13 19.06 -5.84
C TRP A 261 12.42 20.18 -6.59
N ARG A 262 12.39 21.41 -6.06
CA ARG A 262 11.84 22.57 -6.79
C ARG A 262 12.53 22.81 -8.13
N ARG A 263 13.84 22.54 -8.22
CA ARG A 263 14.61 22.60 -9.49
C ARG A 263 14.28 21.45 -10.44
N LEU A 264 14.10 20.23 -9.95
CA LEU A 264 13.71 19.06 -10.74
C LEU A 264 12.25 19.16 -11.22
N GLU A 265 11.33 19.55 -10.34
CA GLU A 265 9.91 19.82 -10.65
C GLU A 265 9.75 20.93 -11.68
N SER A 266 10.48 22.04 -11.56
CA SER A 266 10.38 23.13 -12.55
C SER A 266 10.78 22.71 -13.97
N LYS A 267 11.53 21.60 -14.12
CA LYS A 267 11.94 21.03 -15.40
C LYS A 267 11.07 19.87 -15.88
N LEU A 268 10.47 19.09 -14.98
CA LEU A 268 9.76 17.84 -15.28
C LEU A 268 8.23 17.93 -15.09
N PHE A 269 7.74 18.75 -14.16
CA PHE A 269 6.34 18.81 -13.76
C PHE A 269 5.76 20.21 -13.97
N LYS A 270 5.35 20.49 -15.22
CA LYS A 270 4.64 21.72 -15.62
C LYS A 270 3.12 21.69 -15.37
N ARG A 271 2.60 20.72 -14.61
CA ARG A 271 1.17 20.39 -14.65
C ARG A 271 0.42 20.83 -13.39
N SER A 272 -0.60 21.65 -13.62
CA SER A 272 -1.62 22.06 -12.67
C SER A 272 -2.73 20.98 -12.58
N GLY A 273 -2.50 19.93 -11.80
CA GLY A 273 -3.58 19.01 -11.40
C GLY A 273 -4.24 19.48 -10.11
N GLN A 274 -5.54 19.21 -9.96
CA GLN A 274 -6.27 19.48 -8.73
C GLN A 274 -6.11 18.30 -7.77
N VAL A 275 -5.75 18.60 -6.52
CA VAL A 275 -5.76 17.58 -5.45
C VAL A 275 -7.21 17.28 -5.11
N LYS A 276 -7.60 16.01 -5.16
CA LYS A 276 -8.92 15.53 -4.71
C LYS A 276 -8.71 14.53 -3.59
N ILE A 277 -9.50 14.66 -2.53
CA ILE A 277 -9.49 13.71 -1.41
C ILE A 277 -10.90 13.14 -1.25
N VAL A 278 -10.97 11.82 -1.11
CA VAL A 278 -12.21 11.06 -0.91
C VAL A 278 -12.06 10.23 0.36
N PHE A 279 -13.09 10.25 1.20
CA PHE A 279 -13.19 9.37 2.37
C PHE A 279 -14.07 8.20 2.00
N GLU A 280 -13.60 6.99 2.28
CA GLU A 280 -14.38 5.77 2.15
C GLU A 280 -14.55 5.08 3.50
N ASN A 281 -15.74 4.52 3.67
CA ASN A 281 -16.13 3.82 4.87
C ASN A 281 -15.69 2.36 4.77
N HIS A 282 -14.87 1.92 5.72
CA HIS A 282 -14.47 0.52 5.91
C HIS A 282 -14.91 0.11 7.32
N GLU A 283 -15.26 -1.16 7.56
CA GLU A 283 -15.68 -1.68 8.87
C GLU A 283 -14.77 -1.23 10.01
N LYS A 284 -13.45 -1.41 9.84
CA LYS A 284 -12.43 -1.10 10.87
C LYS A 284 -11.80 0.28 10.70
N PHE A 285 -11.50 0.71 9.47
CA PHE A 285 -10.70 1.92 9.20
C PHE A 285 -11.52 3.05 8.57
N THR A 286 -10.96 4.26 8.57
CA THR A 286 -11.34 5.27 7.57
C THR A 286 -10.32 5.21 6.45
N ILE A 287 -10.76 5.01 5.21
CA ILE A 287 -9.86 5.09 4.06
C ILE A 287 -9.85 6.53 3.55
N ILE A 288 -8.67 7.11 3.39
CA ILE A 288 -8.45 8.40 2.75
C ILE A 288 -7.76 8.15 1.42
N ASP A 289 -8.49 8.33 0.32
CA ASP A 289 -7.95 8.30 -1.03
C ASP A 289 -7.55 9.71 -1.45
N ILE A 290 -6.28 9.89 -1.80
CA ILE A 290 -5.72 11.15 -2.26
C ILE A 290 -5.31 11.02 -3.73
N PHE A 291 -5.95 11.83 -4.56
CA PHE A 291 -5.67 11.98 -5.98
C PHE A 291 -4.86 13.26 -6.16
N SER A 292 -3.63 13.15 -6.67
CA SER A 292 -2.73 14.29 -6.87
C SER A 292 -1.75 13.98 -8.00
N PRO A 293 -1.25 14.97 -8.77
CA PRO A 293 -0.12 14.73 -9.67
C PRO A 293 1.09 14.11 -8.93
N ASP A 294 1.85 13.27 -9.63
CA ASP A 294 3.06 12.65 -9.09
C ASP A 294 4.13 13.71 -8.72
N ARG A 295 4.62 13.65 -7.48
CA ARG A 295 5.55 14.63 -6.91
C ARG A 295 6.49 13.97 -5.90
N LEU A 296 7.78 14.30 -5.99
CA LEU A 296 8.77 13.79 -5.07
C LEU A 296 8.53 14.33 -3.65
N GLY A 297 8.55 13.45 -2.67
CA GLY A 297 8.31 13.81 -1.27
C GLY A 297 6.84 14.06 -0.91
N PHE A 298 5.90 13.74 -1.81
CA PHE A 298 4.46 13.75 -1.54
C PHE A 298 4.12 12.96 -0.27
N LEU A 299 4.61 11.72 -0.18
CA LEU A 299 4.31 10.83 0.95
C LEU A 299 4.82 11.40 2.29
N TYR A 300 5.98 12.05 2.31
CA TYR A 300 6.49 12.74 3.50
C TYR A 300 5.52 13.85 3.97
N GLN A 301 5.00 14.64 3.03
CA GLN A 301 4.07 15.74 3.35
C GLN A 301 2.75 15.22 3.90
N VAL A 302 2.17 14.21 3.22
CA VAL A 302 0.89 13.60 3.62
C VAL A 302 1.02 12.94 4.97
N THR A 303 2.02 12.07 5.16
CA THR A 303 2.24 11.37 6.44
C THR A 303 2.55 12.34 7.58
N GLY A 304 3.31 13.41 7.30
CA GLY A 304 3.60 14.47 8.26
C GLY A 304 2.33 15.21 8.70
N LYS A 305 1.50 15.63 7.74
CA LYS A 305 0.23 16.32 8.04
C LYS A 305 -0.77 15.41 8.74
N MET A 306 -0.88 14.14 8.33
CA MET A 306 -1.71 13.15 9.02
C MET A 306 -1.30 12.99 10.48
N ASN A 307 0.00 12.91 10.77
CA ASN A 307 0.52 12.85 12.13
C ASN A 307 0.22 14.14 12.94
N GLU A 308 0.36 15.33 12.34
CA GLU A 308 -0.04 16.61 12.97
C GLU A 308 -1.53 16.61 13.36
N LEU A 309 -2.38 16.10 12.47
CA LEU A 309 -3.83 15.93 12.68
C LEU A 309 -4.17 14.80 13.66
N GLY A 310 -3.18 14.00 14.08
CA GLY A 310 -3.38 12.88 15.00
C GLY A 310 -3.99 11.64 14.37
N LEU A 311 -3.73 11.42 13.09
CA LEU A 311 -4.13 10.22 12.37
C LEU A 311 -2.97 9.21 12.37
N ASN A 312 -3.29 7.98 12.74
CA ASN A 312 -2.39 6.83 12.69
C ASN A 312 -2.64 6.05 11.40
N ILE A 313 -1.60 5.81 10.61
CA ILE A 313 -1.66 5.07 9.35
C ILE A 313 -1.32 3.61 9.63
N TYR A 314 -2.21 2.69 9.26
CA TYR A 314 -2.03 1.24 9.42
C TYR A 314 -1.63 0.55 8.11
N PHE A 315 -2.07 1.11 6.98
CA PHE A 315 -1.72 0.62 5.67
C PHE A 315 -1.76 1.77 4.67
N ALA A 316 -0.83 1.78 3.72
CA ALA A 316 -0.85 2.73 2.62
C ALA A 316 -0.55 2.03 1.29
N LYS A 317 -1.46 2.20 0.33
CA LYS A 317 -1.26 1.76 -1.06
C LYS A 317 -0.90 2.97 -1.90
N ILE A 318 0.27 2.95 -2.53
CA ILE A 318 0.78 4.09 -3.30
C ILE A 318 0.76 3.73 -4.78
N SER A 319 -0.19 4.29 -5.54
CA SER A 319 -0.41 3.88 -6.93
C SER A 319 -0.31 5.04 -7.89
N THR A 320 0.70 5.02 -8.77
CA THR A 320 0.84 6.02 -9.83
C THR A 320 0.10 5.56 -11.10
N ARG A 321 -0.82 6.39 -11.60
CA ARG A 321 -1.53 6.20 -12.89
C ARG A 321 -1.25 7.36 -13.82
N GLU A 322 -0.59 7.12 -14.96
CA GLU A 322 -0.28 8.03 -16.10
C GLU A 322 0.14 9.47 -15.79
N ASP A 323 -0.65 10.24 -15.05
CA ASP A 323 -0.42 11.64 -14.64
C ASP A 323 -0.88 11.99 -13.19
N ASP A 324 -1.60 11.10 -12.49
CA ASP A 324 -2.08 11.27 -11.11
C ASP A 324 -1.69 10.07 -10.23
N ILE A 325 -1.09 10.35 -9.06
CA ILE A 325 -1.02 9.47 -7.90
C ILE A 325 -2.43 9.27 -7.34
N VAL A 326 -2.77 8.01 -7.04
CA VAL A 326 -3.89 7.64 -6.18
C VAL A 326 -3.33 6.88 -5.00
N ASP A 327 -3.23 7.58 -3.87
CA ASP A 327 -2.74 7.00 -2.62
C ASP A 327 -3.90 6.75 -1.68
N SER A 328 -3.98 5.51 -1.18
CA SER A 328 -5.04 5.08 -0.26
C SER A 328 -4.44 4.81 1.10
N PHE A 329 -4.87 5.56 2.11
CA PHE A 329 -4.40 5.45 3.49
C PHE A 329 -5.50 4.91 4.39
N TYR A 330 -5.21 3.83 5.13
CA TYR A 330 -6.12 3.23 6.10
C TYR A 330 -5.76 3.79 7.47
N VAL A 331 -6.63 4.63 8.02
CA VAL A 331 -6.33 5.43 9.19
C VAL A 331 -7.34 5.28 10.32
N LEU A 332 -6.84 5.49 11.55
CA LEU A 332 -7.64 5.72 12.75
C LEU A 332 -7.14 7.01 13.44
N ASP A 333 -7.98 7.61 14.26
CA ASP A 333 -7.59 8.69 15.16
C ASP A 333 -6.66 8.19 16.29
N ARG A 334 -6.17 9.12 17.11
CA ARG A 334 -5.30 8.81 18.27
C ARG A 334 -5.93 7.86 19.31
N ASN A 335 -7.26 7.71 19.29
CA ASN A 335 -7.99 6.84 20.20
C ASN A 335 -8.29 5.46 19.57
N GLY A 336 -7.75 5.19 18.37
CA GLY A 336 -8.01 3.95 17.63
C GLY A 336 -9.43 3.87 17.07
N LYS A 337 -10.07 5.01 16.81
CA LYS A 337 -11.42 5.10 16.22
C LYS A 337 -11.36 5.64 14.80
N LYS A 338 -12.38 5.29 14.01
CA LYS A 338 -12.60 5.90 12.70
C LYS A 338 -12.82 7.40 12.83
N ILE A 339 -12.42 8.14 11.81
CA ILE A 339 -12.65 9.58 11.70
C ILE A 339 -14.16 9.82 11.72
N SER A 340 -14.60 10.84 12.46
CA SER A 340 -16.01 11.22 12.46
C SER A 340 -16.34 12.01 11.19
N GLN A 341 -17.55 11.84 10.65
CA GLN A 341 -17.99 12.59 9.45
C GLN A 341 -17.88 14.11 9.62
N ASN A 342 -17.94 14.62 10.86
CA ASN A 342 -17.79 16.04 11.15
C ASN A 342 -16.35 16.54 11.00
N ASP A 343 -15.36 15.64 11.15
CA ASP A 343 -13.94 15.98 11.06
C ASP A 343 -13.38 15.81 9.64
N GLU A 344 -14.07 15.06 8.77
CA GLU A 344 -13.62 14.75 7.40
C GLU A 344 -13.34 16.00 6.57
N GLU A 345 -14.23 16.99 6.56
CA GLU A 345 -14.03 18.23 5.79
C GLU A 345 -12.88 19.09 6.34
N PHE A 346 -12.65 19.08 7.66
CA PHE A 346 -11.50 19.76 8.25
C PHE A 346 -10.18 19.07 7.85
N ILE A 347 -10.11 17.74 8.01
CA ILE A 347 -8.94 16.93 7.64
C ILE A 347 -8.63 17.07 6.15
N LYS A 348 -9.66 17.04 5.31
CA LYS A 348 -9.59 17.28 3.86
C LYS A 348 -8.95 18.62 3.54
N SER A 349 -9.45 19.69 4.15
CA SER A 349 -8.91 21.04 3.94
C SER A 349 -7.45 21.12 4.36
N GLU A 350 -7.09 20.57 5.51
CA GLU A 350 -5.71 20.59 6.02
C GLU A 350 -4.74 19.77 5.17
N LEU A 351 -5.17 18.62 4.66
CA LEU A 351 -4.38 17.81 3.73
C LEU A 351 -4.21 18.52 2.37
N ILE A 352 -5.28 19.08 1.80
CA ILE A 352 -5.19 19.86 0.55
C ILE A 352 -4.24 21.04 0.73
N ASN A 353 -4.34 21.76 1.85
CA ASN A 353 -3.45 22.86 2.18
C ASN A 353 -2.00 22.39 2.27
N ALA A 354 -1.71 21.28 2.97
CA ALA A 354 -0.35 20.76 3.09
C ALA A 354 0.27 20.41 1.73
N ILE A 355 -0.50 19.77 0.86
CA ILE A 355 -0.07 19.36 -0.49
C ILE A 355 0.10 20.60 -1.39
N SER A 356 -0.68 21.67 -1.15
CA SER A 356 -0.67 22.89 -1.97
C SER A 356 0.32 23.96 -1.51
N LEU A 357 0.65 24.04 -0.21
CA LEU A 357 1.44 25.13 0.42
C LEU A 357 2.95 25.06 0.19
N VAL A 358 3.47 24.01 -0.46
CA VAL A 358 4.90 23.90 -0.80
C VAL A 358 5.22 24.63 -2.13
N PHE A 359 4.23 25.32 -2.72
CA PHE A 359 4.34 26.01 -4.00
C PHE A 359 4.37 27.53 -3.86
#